data_AF-A0ABD1E8Z2-F1
#
_entry.id   AF-A0ABD1E8Z2-F1
#
_cell.length_a   1.000
_cell.length_b   1.000
_cell.length_c   1.000
_cell.angle_alpha   90.00
_cell.angle_beta   90.00
_cell.angle_gamma   90.00
#
_symmetry.space_group_name_H-M   'P 1'
#
loop_
_entity.id
_entity.type
_entity.pdbx_description
1 polymer ?
#
loop_
_entity_poly.entity_id
_entity_poly.type
_entity_poly.pdbx_seq_one_letter_code
_entity_poly.pdbx_strand_id
1 'polypeptide(L)'
;MGEIDAAAKQLEDWKTKNEDKIGYASNSAGIGIVDPKTSLTIGEKGLIPLRDWQMIEHISHFHRERIPERIVHAKGAGAFGYFECTKELTQYTSSKVFETVGKETQIAVRFSTVAGNMGSADTVRDPRGFALKFYTEEGIWDLVGNNTPIFFMRDPILFPMFIHSQKRNPVTNMRDWDAFWDYLSLTPMSVHQVMILFSDRGIPKGHRHQHGYGANTFSFINKDRKLTWCKFIYKTDQGIENFEDPAEAERVAGADPDYAIRDLYNAIADADGYLKKYPSWTFYVQLMTPEQAKQQKFDPFDITKNNFQRDGLMCIYNQGGAPNYYPNSFGGPGADPFASKWTPPTMYFEGYENYYPQYYEEDNYSQPKVFWEKVLDEGAKSRLVNNLAGSIKLANKDIQNRTVDVFSCVSEDLGNRLKHLLFGETKIVHL
;
A
#
# COMPACT_ATOMS: atom_id res chain seq x y z
N MET A 1 -22.78 13.73 26.29
CA MET A 1 -22.95 12.71 25.24
C MET A 1 -22.42 13.33 23.97
N GLY A 2 -21.28 12.84 23.46
CA GLY A 2 -20.68 13.40 22.25
C GLY A 2 -21.62 13.20 21.06
N GLU A 3 -21.66 14.16 20.14
CA GLU A 3 -22.38 14.00 18.88
C GLU A 3 -21.90 12.73 18.16
N ILE A 4 -22.85 11.99 17.59
CA ILE A 4 -22.57 10.81 16.77
C ILE A 4 -21.83 11.27 15.50
N ASP A 5 -20.73 10.60 15.16
CA ASP A 5 -19.89 10.93 14.01
C ASP A 5 -20.56 10.60 12.66
N ALA A 6 -20.03 11.12 11.56
CA ALA A 6 -20.60 10.94 10.23
C ALA A 6 -20.64 9.46 9.80
N ALA A 7 -19.60 8.69 10.13
CA ALA A 7 -19.54 7.25 9.85
C ALA A 7 -20.70 6.49 10.51
N ALA A 8 -21.02 6.79 11.77
CA ALA A 8 -22.12 6.19 12.48
C ALA A 8 -23.50 6.66 11.99
N LYS A 9 -23.59 7.82 11.34
CA LYS A 9 -24.83 8.36 10.74
C LYS A 9 -25.14 7.84 9.34
N GLN A 10 -24.31 6.99 8.75
CA GLN A 10 -24.46 6.57 7.35
C GLN A 10 -25.86 6.05 6.98
N LEU A 11 -26.51 5.25 7.86
CA LEU A 11 -27.86 4.73 7.61
C LEU A 11 -28.96 5.81 7.75
N GLU A 12 -28.78 6.76 8.66
CA GLU A 12 -29.69 7.90 8.83
C GLU A 12 -29.62 8.85 7.62
N ASP A 13 -28.41 9.12 7.14
CA ASP A 13 -28.16 9.88 5.93
C ASP A 13 -28.74 9.19 4.70
N TRP A 14 -28.57 7.86 4.59
CA TRP A 14 -29.14 7.09 3.50
C TRP A 14 -30.67 7.17 3.52
N LYS A 15 -31.29 6.98 4.68
CA LYS A 15 -32.75 7.09 4.85
C LYS A 15 -33.24 8.45 4.37
N THR A 16 -32.62 9.53 4.83
CA THR A 16 -33.02 10.91 4.50
C THR A 16 -32.85 11.20 3.00
N LYS A 17 -31.79 10.72 2.36
CA LYS A 17 -31.52 10.94 0.92
C LYS A 17 -32.36 10.09 -0.02
N ASN A 18 -33.02 9.04 0.48
CA ASN A 18 -33.71 8.05 -0.34
C ASN A 18 -35.17 7.81 0.08
N GLU A 19 -35.76 8.69 0.89
CA GLU A 19 -37.12 8.53 1.43
C GLU A 19 -38.16 8.24 0.32
N ASP A 20 -38.04 8.91 -0.83
CA ASP A 20 -38.95 8.74 -1.98
C ASP A 20 -38.57 7.61 -2.96
N LYS A 21 -37.47 6.87 -2.71
CA LYS A 21 -36.89 5.89 -3.65
C LYS A 21 -37.06 4.43 -3.21
N ILE A 22 -37.83 4.17 -2.16
CA ILE A 22 -37.94 2.83 -1.58
C ILE A 22 -39.05 2.03 -2.27
N GLY A 23 -38.65 1.10 -3.14
CA GLY A 23 -39.54 0.11 -3.76
C GLY A 23 -39.66 -1.20 -2.96
N TYR A 24 -40.37 -2.18 -3.51
CA TYR A 24 -40.42 -3.54 -2.97
C TYR A 24 -39.08 -4.25 -3.22
N ALA A 25 -38.66 -5.10 -2.27
CA ALA A 25 -37.51 -5.97 -2.47
C ALA A 25 -37.77 -6.94 -3.63
N SER A 26 -36.76 -7.15 -4.46
CA SER A 26 -36.77 -8.14 -5.54
C SER A 26 -35.58 -9.08 -5.44
N ASN A 27 -35.69 -10.23 -6.07
CA ASN A 27 -34.57 -11.12 -6.28
C ASN A 27 -33.65 -10.61 -7.41
N SER A 28 -32.57 -11.35 -7.70
CA SER A 28 -31.59 -10.98 -8.73
C SER A 28 -32.16 -10.90 -10.16
N ALA A 29 -33.31 -11.53 -10.43
CA ALA A 29 -34.03 -11.45 -11.69
C ALA A 29 -35.10 -10.34 -11.72
N GLY A 30 -35.24 -9.55 -10.64
CA GLY A 30 -36.25 -8.49 -10.53
C GLY A 30 -37.65 -8.96 -10.11
N ILE A 31 -37.81 -10.23 -9.69
CA ILE A 31 -39.07 -10.77 -9.20
C ILE A 31 -39.26 -10.33 -7.75
N GLY A 32 -40.43 -9.77 -7.43
CA GLY A 32 -40.75 -9.30 -6.08
C GLY A 32 -40.65 -10.42 -5.02
N ILE A 33 -40.13 -10.08 -3.85
CA ILE A 33 -40.04 -10.95 -2.67
C ILE A 33 -41.40 -10.96 -1.96
N VAL A 34 -41.97 -12.15 -1.74
CA VAL A 34 -43.30 -12.30 -1.13
C VAL A 34 -43.28 -11.94 0.36
N ASP A 35 -42.42 -12.59 1.15
CA ASP A 35 -42.13 -12.24 2.53
C ASP A 35 -40.62 -12.39 2.79
N PRO A 36 -39.90 -11.31 3.19
CA PRO A 36 -38.48 -11.39 3.53
C PRO A 36 -38.21 -11.91 4.95
N LYS A 37 -39.23 -12.13 5.78
CA LYS A 37 -39.09 -12.48 7.20
C LYS A 37 -39.33 -13.96 7.49
N THR A 38 -40.00 -14.68 6.58
CA THR A 38 -40.38 -16.08 6.79
C THR A 38 -40.09 -16.93 5.57
N SER A 39 -39.58 -18.14 5.79
CA SER A 39 -39.52 -19.17 4.76
C SER A 39 -40.89 -19.75 4.47
N LEU A 40 -41.04 -20.31 3.27
CA LEU A 40 -42.20 -21.12 2.89
C LEU A 40 -42.18 -22.43 3.69
N THR A 41 -43.31 -22.83 4.28
CA THR A 41 -43.45 -24.11 4.98
C THR A 41 -44.69 -24.88 4.55
N ILE A 42 -44.66 -26.21 4.69
CA ILE A 42 -45.84 -27.08 4.51
C ILE A 42 -46.63 -27.14 5.82
N GLY A 43 -47.43 -26.11 6.09
CA GLY A 43 -48.16 -25.91 7.35
C GLY A 43 -47.36 -25.10 8.37
N GLU A 44 -48.02 -24.56 9.39
CA GLU A 44 -47.46 -23.57 10.34
C GLU A 44 -46.21 -24.06 11.08
N LYS A 45 -46.08 -25.38 11.30
CA LYS A 45 -44.93 -26.03 11.97
C LYS A 45 -44.30 -27.12 11.10
N GLY A 46 -44.51 -27.02 9.79
CA GLY A 46 -44.07 -28.03 8.83
C GLY A 46 -42.66 -27.83 8.32
N LEU A 47 -42.28 -28.66 7.34
CA LEU A 47 -40.99 -28.61 6.70
C LEU A 47 -40.91 -27.47 5.67
N ILE A 48 -39.72 -26.92 5.48
CA ILE A 48 -39.41 -25.99 4.39
C ILE A 48 -39.23 -26.82 3.12
N PRO A 49 -40.06 -26.64 2.08
CA PRO A 49 -39.91 -27.37 0.84
C PRO A 49 -38.74 -26.78 0.02
N LEU A 50 -38.05 -27.63 -0.75
CA LEU A 50 -36.96 -27.21 -1.65
C LEU A 50 -37.38 -26.16 -2.69
N ARG A 51 -38.69 -25.99 -2.94
CA ARG A 51 -39.21 -24.98 -3.86
C ARG A 51 -39.20 -23.55 -3.27
N ASP A 52 -38.80 -23.36 -2.02
CA ASP A 52 -38.58 -22.03 -1.45
C ASP A 52 -37.34 -21.38 -2.09
N TRP A 53 -37.55 -20.86 -3.30
CA TRP A 53 -36.51 -20.24 -4.10
C TRP A 53 -36.00 -18.94 -3.46
N GLN A 54 -36.83 -18.20 -2.71
CA GLN A 54 -36.43 -16.96 -2.04
C GLN A 54 -35.37 -17.23 -0.98
N MET A 55 -35.63 -18.22 -0.12
CA MET A 55 -34.67 -18.65 0.89
C MET A 55 -33.38 -19.16 0.24
N ILE A 56 -33.50 -20.04 -0.76
CA ILE A 56 -32.35 -20.65 -1.43
C ILE A 56 -31.46 -19.60 -2.09
N GLU A 57 -32.02 -18.66 -2.83
CA GLU A 57 -31.26 -17.60 -3.51
C GLU A 57 -30.53 -16.71 -2.49
N HIS A 58 -31.23 -16.25 -1.45
CA HIS A 58 -30.65 -15.39 -0.41
C HIS A 58 -29.47 -16.06 0.31
N ILE A 59 -29.67 -17.30 0.76
CA ILE A 59 -28.62 -18.08 1.44
C ILE A 59 -27.48 -18.43 0.46
N SER A 60 -27.78 -18.73 -0.79
CA SER A 60 -26.77 -19.08 -1.79
C SER A 60 -25.84 -17.92 -2.13
N HIS A 61 -26.38 -16.71 -2.21
CA HIS A 61 -25.56 -15.51 -2.38
C HIS A 61 -24.75 -15.22 -1.12
N PHE A 62 -25.37 -15.29 0.07
CA PHE A 62 -24.69 -15.09 1.36
C PHE A 62 -23.47 -16.01 1.52
N HIS A 63 -23.60 -17.30 1.20
CA HIS A 63 -22.50 -18.27 1.25
C HIS A 63 -21.32 -17.93 0.31
N ARG A 64 -21.47 -16.98 -0.61
CA ARG A 64 -20.49 -16.59 -1.62
C ARG A 64 -20.03 -15.13 -1.51
N GLU A 65 -20.42 -14.42 -0.46
CA GLU A 65 -20.02 -13.02 -0.26
C GLU A 65 -18.52 -12.83 -0.06
N ARG A 66 -17.82 -13.82 0.51
CA ARG A 66 -16.38 -13.72 0.80
C ARG A 66 -15.58 -14.13 -0.43
N ILE A 67 -14.75 -13.20 -0.90
CA ILE A 67 -13.68 -13.45 -1.86
C ILE A 67 -12.33 -13.50 -1.12
N PRO A 68 -11.29 -14.12 -1.70
CA PRO A 68 -9.96 -14.07 -1.10
C PRO A 68 -9.51 -12.63 -0.85
N GLU A 69 -9.04 -12.36 0.36
CA GLU A 69 -8.38 -11.08 0.65
C GLU A 69 -7.06 -10.96 -0.11
N ARG A 70 -6.52 -9.73 -0.19
CA ARG A 70 -5.17 -9.54 -0.74
C ARG A 70 -4.17 -10.24 0.18
N ILE A 71 -3.23 -11.00 -0.39
CA ILE A 71 -2.20 -11.73 0.38
C ILE A 71 -1.38 -10.80 1.28
N VAL A 72 -1.14 -9.58 0.82
CA VAL A 72 -0.58 -8.45 1.56
C VAL A 72 -1.49 -7.26 1.41
N HIS A 73 -1.44 -6.32 2.35
CA HIS A 73 -2.28 -5.12 2.31
C HIS A 73 -3.79 -5.41 2.33
N ALA A 74 -4.21 -6.45 3.08
CA ALA A 74 -5.60 -6.87 3.18
C ALA A 74 -6.47 -5.80 3.86
N LYS A 75 -6.06 -5.30 5.04
CA LYS A 75 -6.75 -4.23 5.78
C LYS A 75 -6.43 -2.86 5.17
N GLY A 76 -7.46 -2.06 4.90
CA GLY A 76 -7.26 -0.72 4.35
C GLY A 76 -8.54 0.06 4.05
N ALA A 77 -8.36 1.36 3.79
CA ALA A 77 -9.42 2.31 3.45
C ALA A 77 -9.24 2.85 2.03
N GLY A 78 -10.31 3.32 1.40
CA GLY A 78 -10.24 3.92 0.08
C GLY A 78 -11.08 5.18 -0.04
N ALA A 79 -10.71 6.04 -0.98
CA ALA A 79 -11.44 7.25 -1.32
C ALA A 79 -11.28 7.57 -2.81
N PHE A 80 -12.09 8.49 -3.30
CA PHE A 80 -11.97 9.07 -4.63
C PHE A 80 -11.69 10.56 -4.51
N GLY A 81 -11.12 11.14 -5.57
CA GLY A 81 -10.83 12.56 -5.65
C GLY A 81 -10.25 12.90 -7.02
N TYR A 82 -9.42 13.93 -7.07
CA TYR A 82 -8.74 14.35 -8.28
C TYR A 82 -7.26 14.63 -8.03
N PHE A 83 -6.46 14.49 -9.08
CA PHE A 83 -5.11 15.03 -9.19
C PHE A 83 -5.18 16.29 -10.04
N GLU A 84 -4.62 17.39 -9.55
CA GLU A 84 -4.47 18.63 -10.30
C GLU A 84 -3.00 18.85 -10.66
N CYS A 85 -2.70 19.00 -11.95
CA CYS A 85 -1.37 19.36 -12.39
C CYS A 85 -1.09 20.83 -12.08
N THR A 86 -0.19 21.13 -11.15
CA THR A 86 0.19 22.52 -10.80
C THR A 86 1.46 23.00 -11.50
N LYS A 87 2.20 22.08 -12.14
CA LYS A 87 3.40 22.38 -12.89
C LYS A 87 3.54 21.43 -14.08
N GLU A 88 3.67 22.01 -15.26
CA GLU A 88 3.88 21.27 -16.50
C GLU A 88 5.21 20.51 -16.48
N LEU A 89 5.19 19.24 -16.93
CA LEU A 89 6.38 18.37 -17.03
C LEU A 89 6.63 17.87 -18.46
N THR A 90 6.07 18.52 -19.49
CA THR A 90 6.20 18.12 -20.91
C THR A 90 7.64 18.02 -21.40
N GLN A 91 8.57 18.75 -20.77
CA GLN A 91 10.01 18.63 -21.02
C GLN A 91 10.54 17.23 -20.72
N TYR A 92 9.95 16.51 -19.77
CA TYR A 92 10.42 15.22 -19.27
C TYR A 92 9.52 14.06 -19.68
N THR A 93 8.21 14.26 -19.77
CA THR A 93 7.23 13.21 -20.07
C THR A 93 6.22 13.64 -21.11
N SER A 94 5.83 12.75 -22.02
CA SER A 94 4.70 12.93 -22.94
C SER A 94 3.36 12.56 -22.31
N SER A 95 3.33 12.08 -21.07
CA SER A 95 2.09 11.68 -20.41
C SER A 95 1.17 12.88 -20.19
N LYS A 96 -0.07 12.73 -20.66
CA LYS A 96 -1.06 13.81 -20.64
C LYS A 96 -1.53 14.21 -19.26
N VAL A 97 -1.28 13.40 -18.23
CA VAL A 97 -1.60 13.75 -16.84
C VAL A 97 -0.77 14.96 -16.35
N PHE A 98 0.40 15.21 -16.96
CA PHE A 98 1.31 16.32 -16.59
C PHE A 98 1.44 17.41 -17.68
N GLU A 99 0.55 17.40 -18.67
CA GLU A 99 0.68 18.21 -19.89
C GLU A 99 0.31 19.67 -19.70
N THR A 100 -0.65 19.99 -18.83
CA THR A 100 -1.17 21.36 -18.70
C THR A 100 -1.46 21.69 -17.25
N VAL A 101 -1.03 22.87 -16.82
CA VAL A 101 -1.34 23.40 -15.49
C VAL A 101 -2.84 23.61 -15.35
N GLY A 102 -3.41 23.21 -14.20
CA GLY A 102 -4.85 23.21 -13.93
C GLY A 102 -5.60 22.00 -14.49
N LYS A 103 -4.92 21.07 -15.18
CA LYS A 103 -5.56 19.84 -15.64
C LYS A 103 -5.90 18.95 -14.45
N GLU A 104 -7.18 18.64 -14.31
CA GLU A 104 -7.68 17.68 -13.34
C GLU A 104 -7.80 16.28 -13.95
N THR A 105 -7.39 15.27 -13.19
CA THR A 105 -7.55 13.86 -13.53
C THR A 105 -8.21 13.15 -12.36
N GLN A 106 -9.31 12.43 -12.61
CA GLN A 106 -9.99 11.68 -11.57
C GLN A 106 -9.08 10.57 -11.03
N ILE A 107 -9.09 10.40 -9.71
CA ILE A 107 -8.28 9.37 -9.04
C ILE A 107 -9.10 8.53 -8.07
N ALA A 108 -8.67 7.28 -7.91
CA ALA A 108 -9.01 6.46 -6.75
C ALA A 108 -7.74 6.24 -5.91
N VAL A 109 -7.87 6.30 -4.60
CA VAL A 109 -6.80 5.99 -3.66
C VAL A 109 -7.19 4.82 -2.77
N ARG A 110 -6.23 3.94 -2.49
CA ARG A 110 -6.35 2.94 -1.42
C ARG A 110 -5.14 2.99 -0.50
N PHE A 111 -5.44 3.17 0.78
CA PHE A 111 -4.50 3.04 1.89
C PHE A 111 -4.62 1.66 2.52
N SER A 112 -3.55 1.18 3.18
CA SER A 112 -3.58 -0.12 3.86
C SER A 112 -2.44 -0.30 4.85
N THR A 113 -2.56 -1.26 5.76
CA THR A 113 -1.40 -1.91 6.41
C THR A 113 -0.79 -2.92 5.43
N VAL A 114 0.11 -3.83 5.86
CA VAL A 114 0.77 -4.82 4.99
C VAL A 114 0.53 -6.25 5.47
N ALA A 115 0.97 -6.57 6.69
CA ALA A 115 1.08 -7.94 7.17
C ALA A 115 -0.28 -8.53 7.61
N GLY A 116 -1.10 -7.69 8.25
CA GLY A 116 -2.38 -8.06 8.83
C GLY A 116 -3.43 -8.50 7.80
N ASN A 117 -4.31 -9.39 8.24
CA ASN A 117 -5.48 -9.84 7.48
C ASN A 117 -6.59 -8.77 7.52
N MET A 118 -7.68 -8.95 6.77
CA MET A 118 -8.76 -7.95 6.66
C MET A 118 -9.38 -7.52 8.00
N GLY A 119 -9.33 -8.37 9.03
CA GLY A 119 -9.82 -8.06 10.39
C GLY A 119 -8.77 -7.54 11.37
N SER A 120 -7.53 -7.24 10.96
CA SER A 120 -6.51 -6.68 11.85
C SER A 120 -6.77 -5.20 12.16
N ALA A 121 -6.13 -4.67 13.21
CA ALA A 121 -6.22 -3.26 13.57
C ALA A 121 -5.37 -2.34 12.66
N ASP A 122 -5.81 -1.09 12.50
CA ASP A 122 -5.14 -0.08 11.66
C ASP A 122 -3.91 0.54 12.32
N THR A 123 -3.90 0.68 13.65
CA THR A 123 -2.89 1.43 14.42
C THR A 123 -1.76 0.53 14.94
N VAL A 124 -1.25 -0.34 14.05
CA VAL A 124 -0.13 -1.24 14.32
C VAL A 124 1.15 -0.79 13.62
N ARG A 125 2.31 -1.20 14.14
CA ARG A 125 3.60 -0.93 13.49
C ARG A 125 3.74 -1.75 12.22
N ASP A 126 3.67 -1.07 11.08
CA ASP A 126 3.72 -1.68 9.74
C ASP A 126 4.01 -0.56 8.72
N PRO A 127 4.55 -0.82 7.52
CA PRO A 127 4.44 0.16 6.45
C PRO A 127 2.96 0.44 6.14
N ARG A 128 2.68 1.52 5.42
CA ARG A 128 1.35 1.77 4.88
C ARG A 128 1.37 1.77 3.36
N GLY A 129 0.50 0.98 2.76
CA GLY A 129 0.19 1.08 1.34
C GLY A 129 -0.44 2.42 1.04
N PHE A 130 -0.06 3.02 -0.09
CA PHE A 130 -0.62 4.28 -0.56
C PHE A 130 -0.66 4.23 -2.09
N ALA A 131 -1.66 3.52 -2.61
CA ALA A 131 -1.84 3.25 -4.02
C ALA A 131 -2.78 4.27 -4.66
N LEU A 132 -2.34 4.88 -5.76
CA LEU A 132 -3.12 5.83 -6.56
C LEU A 132 -3.44 5.21 -7.92
N LYS A 133 -4.69 5.37 -8.35
CA LYS A 133 -5.18 5.00 -9.68
C LYS A 133 -5.65 6.26 -10.39
N PHE A 134 -5.02 6.60 -11.51
CA PHE A 134 -5.34 7.76 -12.34
C PHE A 134 -6.17 7.31 -13.54
N TYR A 135 -7.36 7.87 -13.69
CA TYR A 135 -8.24 7.63 -14.84
C TYR A 135 -7.89 8.64 -15.94
N THR A 136 -6.79 8.38 -16.64
CA THR A 136 -6.30 9.27 -17.70
C THR A 136 -7.02 8.98 -19.03
N GLU A 137 -7.00 9.96 -19.93
CA GLU A 137 -7.46 9.77 -21.32
C GLU A 137 -6.60 8.79 -22.13
N GLU A 138 -5.41 8.44 -21.63
CA GLU A 138 -4.46 7.49 -22.23
C GLU A 138 -4.56 6.11 -21.58
N GLY A 139 -5.60 5.89 -20.77
CA GLY A 139 -5.83 4.66 -20.01
C GLY A 139 -5.56 4.83 -18.51
N ILE A 140 -5.68 3.72 -17.78
CA ILE A 140 -5.43 3.72 -16.34
C ILE A 140 -3.93 3.69 -16.08
N TRP A 141 -3.45 4.65 -15.29
CA TRP A 141 -2.12 4.63 -14.70
C TRP A 141 -2.22 4.35 -13.20
N ASP A 142 -1.57 3.29 -12.74
CA ASP A 142 -1.50 2.95 -11.31
C ASP A 142 -0.10 3.27 -10.76
N LEU A 143 -0.05 4.15 -9.77
CA LEU A 143 1.13 4.42 -8.96
C LEU A 143 0.94 3.75 -7.59
N VAL A 144 1.35 2.48 -7.51
CA VAL A 144 1.16 1.62 -6.34
C VAL A 144 2.32 1.83 -5.36
N GLY A 145 2.22 2.89 -4.56
CA GLY A 145 3.26 3.29 -3.62
C GLY A 145 3.05 2.85 -2.17
N ASN A 146 3.94 3.31 -1.30
CA ASN A 146 3.93 3.13 0.15
C ASN A 146 4.16 4.47 0.86
N ASN A 147 4.00 4.52 2.18
CA ASN A 147 4.36 5.66 3.02
C ASN A 147 5.86 5.79 3.32
N THR A 148 6.70 4.99 2.63
CA THR A 148 8.16 4.99 2.73
C THR A 148 8.80 5.09 1.34
N PRO A 149 9.92 5.83 1.19
CA PRO A 149 10.62 5.98 -0.09
C PRO A 149 11.45 4.76 -0.52
N ILE A 150 11.56 3.74 0.33
CA ILE A 150 12.40 2.55 0.14
C ILE A 150 11.65 1.29 0.61
N PHE A 151 12.27 0.12 0.46
CA PHE A 151 11.71 -1.16 0.89
C PHE A 151 12.77 -2.05 1.55
N PHE A 152 12.35 -3.19 2.10
CA PHE A 152 13.20 -4.10 2.88
C PHE A 152 14.21 -4.90 2.05
N MET A 153 14.10 -4.84 0.73
CA MET A 153 14.85 -5.69 -0.19
C MET A 153 15.02 -5.01 -1.54
N ARG A 154 16.02 -5.46 -2.28
CA ARG A 154 16.34 -5.00 -3.63
C ARG A 154 16.12 -6.05 -4.71
N ASP A 155 15.82 -7.30 -4.34
CA ASP A 155 15.55 -8.40 -5.27
C ASP A 155 14.15 -9.01 -4.99
N PRO A 156 13.27 -9.10 -6.01
CA PRO A 156 11.92 -9.62 -5.83
C PRO A 156 11.85 -11.10 -5.44
N ILE A 157 12.88 -11.92 -5.68
CA ILE A 157 12.85 -13.35 -5.32
C ILE A 157 12.70 -13.56 -3.80
N LEU A 158 13.16 -12.58 -3.02
CA LEU A 158 13.09 -12.59 -1.57
C LEU A 158 11.71 -12.23 -1.02
N PHE A 159 10.84 -11.60 -1.82
CA PHE A 159 9.58 -11.03 -1.37
C PHE A 159 8.65 -12.05 -0.69
N PRO A 160 8.40 -13.25 -1.25
CA PRO A 160 7.57 -14.24 -0.58
C PRO A 160 8.16 -14.68 0.77
N MET A 161 9.49 -14.84 0.86
CA MET A 161 10.16 -15.25 2.11
C MET A 161 10.04 -14.17 3.18
N PHE A 162 10.21 -12.89 2.80
CA PHE A 162 9.93 -11.77 3.68
C PHE A 162 8.47 -11.79 4.14
N ILE A 163 7.50 -11.85 3.23
CA ILE A 163 6.08 -11.83 3.62
C ILE A 163 5.72 -13.00 4.54
N HIS A 164 6.29 -14.18 4.35
CA HIS A 164 6.11 -15.30 5.27
C HIS A 164 6.68 -15.00 6.66
N SER A 165 7.89 -14.44 6.78
CA SER A 165 8.48 -14.04 8.07
C SER A 165 7.67 -12.95 8.77
N GLN A 166 6.97 -12.12 7.99
CA GLN A 166 6.05 -11.09 8.47
C GLN A 166 4.63 -11.60 8.74
N LYS A 167 4.35 -12.89 8.69
CA LYS A 167 2.99 -13.40 8.90
C LYS A 167 2.96 -14.40 10.06
N ARG A 168 2.21 -15.47 9.89
CA ARG A 168 1.88 -16.43 10.93
C ARG A 168 2.79 -17.64 10.78
N ASN A 169 3.28 -18.15 11.90
CA ASN A 169 4.02 -19.41 11.95
C ASN A 169 3.17 -20.54 11.33
N PRO A 170 3.76 -21.40 10.48
CA PRO A 170 3.01 -22.40 9.72
C PRO A 170 2.36 -23.48 10.59
N VAL A 171 2.82 -23.69 11.83
CA VAL A 171 2.25 -24.68 12.76
C VAL A 171 1.30 -24.01 13.75
N THR A 172 1.75 -22.95 14.41
CA THR A 172 0.97 -22.34 15.51
C THR A 172 -0.05 -21.31 15.03
N ASN A 173 0.08 -20.85 13.78
CA ASN A 173 -0.73 -19.78 13.21
C ASN A 173 -0.66 -18.45 14.01
N MET A 174 0.38 -18.27 14.83
CA MET A 174 0.63 -17.06 15.61
C MET A 174 1.71 -16.20 14.97
N ARG A 175 1.79 -14.92 15.33
CA ARG A 175 2.95 -14.08 15.01
C ARG A 175 4.20 -14.68 15.67
N ASP A 176 5.30 -14.70 14.94
CA ASP A 176 6.56 -15.31 15.37
C ASP A 176 7.70 -14.29 15.29
N TRP A 177 8.24 -13.92 16.46
CA TRP A 177 9.31 -12.94 16.56
C TRP A 177 10.69 -13.54 16.23
N ASP A 178 10.86 -14.86 16.37
CA ASP A 178 12.06 -15.54 15.88
C ASP A 178 12.07 -15.47 14.36
N ALA A 179 11.00 -15.87 13.68
CA ALA A 179 10.93 -15.79 12.22
C ALA A 179 11.13 -14.35 11.70
N PHE A 180 10.50 -13.36 12.35
CA PHE A 180 10.62 -11.95 12.00
C PHE A 180 12.07 -11.46 12.07
N TRP A 181 12.74 -11.63 13.22
CA TRP A 181 14.08 -11.10 13.44
C TRP A 181 15.16 -11.98 12.84
N ASP A 182 14.94 -13.28 12.69
CA ASP A 182 15.86 -14.20 12.01
C ASP A 182 16.05 -13.76 10.56
N TYR A 183 14.94 -13.59 9.83
CA TYR A 183 14.98 -13.13 8.45
C TYR A 183 15.65 -11.75 8.32
N LEU A 184 15.22 -10.75 9.11
CA LEU A 184 15.75 -9.38 8.99
C LEU A 184 17.23 -9.28 9.35
N SER A 185 17.69 -10.03 10.35
CA SER A 185 19.11 -10.04 10.74
C SER A 185 20.00 -10.82 9.76
N LEU A 186 19.45 -11.79 9.02
CA LEU A 186 20.13 -12.49 7.93
C LEU A 186 20.04 -11.75 6.59
N THR A 187 19.27 -10.66 6.52
CA THR A 187 19.10 -9.83 5.31
C THR A 187 19.43 -8.36 5.60
N PRO A 188 20.73 -8.00 5.75
CA PRO A 188 21.13 -6.66 6.16
C PRO A 188 20.66 -5.53 5.23
N MET A 189 20.33 -5.83 3.97
CA MET A 189 19.69 -4.87 3.05
C MET A 189 18.37 -4.28 3.57
N SER A 190 17.72 -4.95 4.52
CA SER A 190 16.47 -4.51 5.14
C SER A 190 16.64 -3.40 6.16
N VAL A 191 17.85 -3.21 6.70
CA VAL A 191 18.14 -2.37 7.88
C VAL A 191 17.61 -0.94 7.74
N HIS A 192 17.76 -0.33 6.56
CA HIS A 192 17.28 1.03 6.34
C HIS A 192 15.76 1.14 6.52
N GLN A 193 15.01 0.23 5.90
CA GLN A 193 13.57 0.22 6.02
C GLN A 193 13.12 -0.23 7.43
N VAL A 194 13.86 -1.13 8.09
CA VAL A 194 13.60 -1.50 9.49
C VAL A 194 13.75 -0.29 10.41
N MET A 195 14.77 0.55 10.23
CA MET A 195 14.91 1.78 11.00
C MET A 195 13.75 2.75 10.77
N ILE A 196 13.27 2.91 9.53
CA ILE A 196 12.07 3.73 9.25
C ILE A 196 10.85 3.12 9.93
N LEU A 197 10.65 1.80 9.82
CA LEU A 197 9.53 1.08 10.42
C LEU A 197 9.50 1.21 11.96
N PHE A 198 10.65 1.20 12.62
CA PHE A 198 10.75 1.30 14.08
C PHE A 198 10.91 2.75 14.58
N SER A 199 11.03 3.72 13.68
CA SER A 199 10.86 5.15 14.00
C SER A 199 9.40 5.48 14.29
N ASP A 200 9.12 6.73 14.63
CA ASP A 200 7.76 7.21 14.87
C ASP A 200 6.86 6.99 13.65
N ARG A 201 7.41 7.06 12.43
CA ARG A 201 6.68 6.86 11.17
C ARG A 201 6.13 5.44 10.96
N GLY A 202 6.48 4.49 11.83
CA GLY A 202 5.93 3.14 11.80
C GLY A 202 4.44 3.05 12.18
N ILE A 203 3.90 4.05 12.87
CA ILE A 203 2.50 4.09 13.32
C ILE A 203 1.91 5.49 13.08
N PRO A 204 1.59 5.86 11.83
CA PRO A 204 0.98 7.15 11.54
C PRO A 204 -0.42 7.27 12.17
N LYS A 205 -0.79 8.47 12.62
CA LYS A 205 -2.13 8.77 13.16
C LYS A 205 -3.13 8.91 12.02
N GLY A 206 -3.61 7.78 11.52
CA GLY A 206 -4.54 7.72 10.40
C GLY A 206 -3.84 7.90 9.04
N HIS A 207 -4.62 7.85 7.96
CA HIS A 207 -4.07 7.85 6.62
C HIS A 207 -3.67 9.24 6.10
N ARG A 208 -4.23 10.31 6.68
CA ARG A 208 -4.07 11.69 6.22
C ARG A 208 -2.74 12.33 6.65
N HIS A 209 -2.12 11.82 7.72
CA HIS A 209 -0.93 12.39 8.36
C HIS A 209 0.38 11.69 7.98
N GLN A 210 0.44 11.12 6.77
CA GLN A 210 1.62 10.45 6.24
C GLN A 210 1.92 10.92 4.82
N HIS A 211 3.19 10.96 4.46
CA HIS A 211 3.58 11.08 3.05
C HIS A 211 3.31 9.76 2.32
N GLY A 212 3.36 9.79 0.99
CA GLY A 212 3.59 8.58 0.23
C GLY A 212 4.58 8.78 -0.89
N TYR A 213 5.00 7.65 -1.45
CA TYR A 213 6.13 7.54 -2.34
C TYR A 213 5.88 6.40 -3.32
N GLY A 214 6.29 6.59 -4.58
CA GLY A 214 6.34 5.50 -5.54
C GLY A 214 7.38 4.42 -5.19
N ALA A 215 8.29 4.71 -4.26
CA ALA A 215 9.43 3.93 -3.80
C ALA A 215 10.46 3.60 -4.90
N ASN A 216 10.04 2.95 -5.98
CA ASN A 216 10.87 2.62 -7.12
C ASN A 216 11.34 3.86 -7.89
N THR A 217 12.43 3.68 -8.64
CA THR A 217 12.78 4.60 -9.73
C THR A 217 11.99 4.20 -10.96
N PHE A 218 11.29 5.17 -11.55
CA PHE A 218 10.54 5.04 -12.80
C PHE A 218 11.24 5.82 -13.92
N SER A 219 10.78 5.69 -15.15
CA SER A 219 11.19 6.56 -16.26
C SER A 219 10.06 7.47 -16.72
N PHE A 220 10.45 8.67 -17.10
CA PHE A 220 9.71 9.53 -18.00
C PHE A 220 10.36 9.53 -19.37
N ILE A 221 9.53 9.62 -20.40
CA ILE A 221 9.94 9.71 -21.81
C ILE A 221 9.21 10.91 -22.39
N ASN A 222 9.94 11.90 -22.90
CA ASN A 222 9.34 13.09 -23.48
C ASN A 222 8.98 12.91 -24.97
N LYS A 223 8.39 13.94 -25.59
CA LYS A 223 7.99 13.93 -27.01
C LYS A 223 9.14 13.64 -27.99
N ASP A 224 10.38 13.96 -27.60
CA ASP A 224 11.60 13.75 -28.38
C ASP A 224 12.27 12.41 -28.05
N ARG A 225 11.57 11.51 -27.33
CA ARG A 225 12.03 10.18 -26.90
C ARG A 225 13.21 10.21 -25.92
N LYS A 226 13.45 11.33 -25.25
CA LYS A 226 14.50 11.45 -24.24
C LYS A 226 14.02 10.85 -22.91
N LEU A 227 14.76 9.87 -22.42
CA LEU A 227 14.52 9.25 -21.13
C LEU A 227 15.05 10.12 -19.99
N THR A 228 14.26 10.28 -18.94
CA THR A 228 14.64 10.88 -17.66
C THR A 228 14.16 9.98 -16.53
N TRP A 229 15.03 9.57 -15.62
CA TRP A 229 14.62 8.79 -14.46
C TRP A 229 13.88 9.67 -13.47
N CYS A 230 12.90 9.09 -12.78
CA CYS A 230 12.11 9.81 -11.80
C CYS A 230 11.75 9.00 -10.56
N LYS A 231 11.51 9.70 -9.45
CA LYS A 231 10.83 9.16 -8.26
C LYS A 231 9.65 10.04 -7.90
N PHE A 232 8.54 9.40 -7.55
CA PHE A 232 7.32 10.07 -7.14
C PHE A 232 7.27 10.21 -5.61
N ILE A 233 6.94 11.41 -5.15
CA ILE A 233 6.80 11.76 -3.73
C ILE A 233 5.53 12.58 -3.59
N TYR A 234 4.64 12.22 -2.68
CA TYR A 234 3.43 12.98 -2.40
C TYR A 234 3.38 13.29 -0.92
N LYS A 235 3.64 14.56 -0.57
CA LYS A 235 3.77 15.02 0.80
C LYS A 235 2.41 15.46 1.33
N THR A 236 1.98 14.88 2.45
CA THR A 236 0.77 15.32 3.17
C THR A 236 0.82 16.82 3.45
N ASP A 237 -0.28 17.51 3.13
CA ASP A 237 -0.47 18.93 3.45
C ASP A 237 -1.07 19.11 4.85
N GLN A 238 -1.50 18.03 5.51
CA GLN A 238 -2.02 18.00 6.88
C GLN A 238 -0.91 18.04 7.94
N GLY A 239 0.34 17.82 7.54
CA GLY A 239 1.45 17.58 8.45
C GLY A 239 1.58 16.12 8.87
N ILE A 240 2.79 15.73 9.30
CA ILE A 240 3.08 14.38 9.78
C ILE A 240 2.69 14.27 11.25
N GLU A 241 1.92 13.24 11.58
CA GLU A 241 1.55 12.88 12.96
C GLU A 241 1.62 11.38 13.15
N ASN A 242 2.18 10.94 14.27
CA ASN A 242 2.40 9.53 14.59
C ASN A 242 2.03 9.23 16.04
N PHE A 243 1.71 7.97 16.33
CA PHE A 243 1.71 7.46 17.70
C PHE A 243 3.16 7.24 18.14
N GLU A 244 3.70 8.17 18.91
CA GLU A 244 5.05 8.07 19.47
C GLU A 244 5.14 7.06 20.61
N ASP A 245 4.05 6.90 21.38
CA ASP A 245 3.91 5.88 22.42
C ASP A 245 3.22 4.64 21.85
N PRO A 246 3.92 3.49 21.76
CA PRO A 246 3.33 2.22 21.32
C PRO A 246 2.13 1.77 22.17
N ALA A 247 2.09 2.09 23.47
CA ALA A 247 0.97 1.71 24.33
C ALA A 247 -0.30 2.50 24.00
N GLU A 248 -0.17 3.77 23.58
CA GLU A 248 -1.29 4.55 23.05
C GLU A 248 -1.85 3.89 21.78
N ALA A 249 -0.97 3.51 20.84
CA ALA A 249 -1.35 2.86 19.60
C ALA A 249 -2.06 1.51 19.82
N GLU A 250 -1.56 0.70 20.76
CA GLU A 250 -2.15 -0.58 21.16
C GLU A 250 -3.54 -0.41 21.77
N ARG A 251 -3.71 0.58 22.65
CA ARG A 251 -5.01 0.91 23.23
C ARG A 251 -6.01 1.33 22.14
N VAL A 252 -5.59 2.15 21.18
CA VAL A 252 -6.45 2.52 20.03
C VAL A 252 -6.74 1.30 19.16
N ALA A 253 -5.77 0.43 18.92
CA ALA A 253 -5.96 -0.79 18.13
C ALA A 253 -7.01 -1.72 18.74
N GLY A 254 -7.09 -1.78 20.07
CA GLY A 254 -8.12 -2.54 20.78
C GLY A 254 -9.48 -1.83 20.85
N ALA A 255 -9.50 -0.50 20.98
CA ALA A 255 -10.73 0.27 21.13
C ALA A 255 -11.44 0.55 19.79
N ASP A 256 -10.67 0.86 18.74
CA ASP A 256 -11.15 1.13 17.38
C ASP A 256 -10.16 0.51 16.36
N PRO A 257 -10.30 -0.79 16.04
CA PRO A 257 -9.42 -1.44 15.06
C PRO A 257 -9.56 -0.84 13.65
N ASP A 258 -10.61 -0.05 13.40
CA ASP A 258 -10.90 0.64 12.13
C ASP A 258 -10.61 2.15 12.22
N TYR A 259 -9.78 2.58 13.18
CA TYR A 259 -9.46 3.99 13.46
C TYR A 259 -9.12 4.78 12.19
N ALA A 260 -8.28 4.26 11.30
CA ALA A 260 -7.83 5.00 10.12
C ALA A 260 -8.90 5.03 9.01
N ILE A 261 -9.75 3.99 8.95
CA ILE A 261 -10.94 3.97 8.08
C ILE A 261 -11.95 5.04 8.55
N ARG A 262 -12.26 5.06 9.86
CA ARG A 262 -13.18 6.02 10.46
C ARG A 262 -12.66 7.46 10.32
N ASP A 263 -11.38 7.70 10.62
CA ASP A 263 -10.74 9.01 10.45
C ASP A 263 -10.89 9.52 9.01
N LEU A 264 -10.55 8.70 8.01
CA LEU A 264 -10.63 9.10 6.61
C LEU A 264 -12.07 9.37 6.18
N TYR A 265 -13.02 8.49 6.56
CA TYR A 265 -14.43 8.67 6.24
C TYR A 265 -14.97 9.97 6.83
N ASN A 266 -14.79 10.17 8.14
CA ASN A 266 -15.30 11.34 8.85
C ASN A 266 -14.65 12.63 8.31
N ALA A 267 -13.35 12.62 8.02
CA ALA A 267 -12.67 13.79 7.46
C ALA A 267 -13.21 14.20 6.09
N ILE A 268 -13.64 13.23 5.26
CA ILE A 268 -14.25 13.52 3.96
C ILE A 268 -15.73 13.93 4.11
N ALA A 269 -16.47 13.22 4.95
CA ALA A 269 -17.91 13.46 5.15
C ALA A 269 -18.18 14.83 5.79
N ASP A 270 -17.33 15.25 6.72
CA ASP A 270 -17.44 16.53 7.43
C ASP A 270 -16.87 17.72 6.63
N ALA A 271 -16.12 17.47 5.55
CA ALA A 271 -15.47 18.53 4.81
C ALA A 271 -16.49 19.38 4.03
N ASP A 272 -16.39 20.69 4.21
CA ASP A 272 -17.23 21.71 3.57
C ASP A 272 -16.46 22.51 2.50
N GLY A 273 -15.16 22.25 2.35
CA GLY A 273 -14.27 22.93 1.41
C GLY A 273 -13.76 24.30 1.88
N TYR A 274 -14.24 24.81 3.02
CA TYR A 274 -13.89 26.12 3.56
C TYR A 274 -13.18 26.02 4.91
N LEU A 275 -13.91 25.64 5.95
CA LEU A 275 -13.37 25.51 7.32
C LEU A 275 -12.75 24.13 7.53
N LYS A 276 -13.41 23.09 7.00
CA LYS A 276 -12.92 21.71 7.02
C LYS A 276 -12.53 21.31 5.60
N LYS A 277 -11.23 21.30 5.34
CA LYS A 277 -10.67 20.94 4.02
C LYS A 277 -10.59 19.43 3.85
N TYR A 278 -10.82 18.97 2.62
CA TYR A 278 -10.50 17.60 2.23
C TYR A 278 -9.00 17.33 2.37
N PRO A 279 -8.60 16.09 2.72
CA PRO A 279 -7.18 15.77 2.81
C PRO A 279 -6.51 15.86 1.43
N SER A 280 -5.35 16.52 1.38
CA SER A 280 -4.56 16.72 0.17
C SER A 280 -3.09 16.36 0.37
N TRP A 281 -2.42 16.11 -0.75
CA TRP A 281 -0.99 15.85 -0.82
C TRP A 281 -0.38 16.61 -1.99
N THR A 282 0.67 17.39 -1.72
CA THR A 282 1.45 18.00 -2.78
C THR A 282 2.32 16.95 -3.48
N PHE A 283 2.09 16.75 -4.78
CA PHE A 283 2.79 15.78 -5.61
C PHE A 283 4.08 16.37 -6.18
N TYR A 284 5.20 15.68 -5.95
CA TYR A 284 6.54 16.02 -6.39
C TYR A 284 7.14 14.90 -7.22
N VAL A 285 8.03 15.28 -8.13
CA VAL A 285 8.86 14.36 -8.89
C VAL A 285 10.32 14.76 -8.71
N GLN A 286 11.14 13.81 -8.26
CA GLN A 286 12.59 13.94 -8.36
C GLN A 286 13.02 13.43 -9.73
N LEU A 287 13.87 14.19 -10.44
CA LEU A 287 14.31 13.86 -11.79
C LEU A 287 15.82 13.61 -11.80
N MET A 288 16.26 12.64 -12.60
CA MET A 288 17.67 12.28 -12.77
C MET A 288 17.96 11.96 -14.24
N THR A 289 19.01 12.55 -14.79
CA THR A 289 19.41 12.32 -16.19
C THR A 289 20.05 10.94 -16.39
N PRO A 290 20.03 10.37 -17.60
CA PRO A 290 20.75 9.14 -17.90
C PRO A 290 22.25 9.20 -17.57
N GLU A 291 22.90 10.36 -17.76
CA GLU A 291 24.31 10.57 -17.43
C GLU A 291 24.57 10.51 -15.92
N GLN A 292 23.67 11.05 -15.10
CA GLN A 292 23.72 10.93 -13.64
C GLN A 292 23.40 9.50 -13.18
N ALA A 293 22.52 8.78 -13.89
CA ALA A 293 22.19 7.41 -13.58
C ALA A 293 23.28 6.40 -13.96
N LYS A 294 24.09 6.66 -15.00
CA LYS A 294 25.30 5.87 -15.31
C LYS A 294 26.36 5.91 -14.20
N GLN A 295 26.24 6.85 -13.26
CA GLN A 295 27.06 6.91 -12.06
C GLN A 295 26.42 6.18 -10.85
N GLN A 296 25.27 5.53 -11.07
CA GLN A 296 24.52 4.75 -10.07
C GLN A 296 24.47 3.26 -10.51
N LYS A 297 24.39 2.33 -9.56
CA LYS A 297 24.82 0.93 -9.72
C LYS A 297 23.70 -0.14 -9.87
N PHE A 298 22.48 0.16 -10.33
CA PHE A 298 21.43 -0.88 -10.40
C PHE A 298 20.27 -0.58 -11.37
N ASP A 299 19.57 -1.65 -11.80
CA ASP A 299 18.75 -1.76 -13.02
C ASP A 299 17.29 -2.29 -12.76
N PRO A 300 16.22 -1.64 -13.29
CA PRO A 300 14.84 -2.12 -13.04
C PRO A 300 13.71 -1.88 -14.12
N PHE A 301 13.37 -2.75 -15.10
CA PHE A 301 12.09 -2.63 -15.91
C PHE A 301 11.62 -3.98 -16.50
N ASP A 302 10.38 -4.28 -16.93
CA ASP A 302 8.94 -3.92 -16.77
C ASP A 302 8.16 -4.79 -17.81
N ILE A 303 6.82 -4.93 -17.79
CA ILE A 303 5.88 -4.69 -18.92
C ILE A 303 4.41 -5.05 -18.61
N THR A 304 3.44 -4.21 -19.04
CA THR A 304 2.08 -4.62 -19.52
C THR A 304 1.36 -3.51 -20.32
N LYS A 305 0.48 -3.86 -21.30
CA LYS A 305 -0.87 -3.28 -21.59
C LYS A 305 -1.73 -4.16 -22.56
N ASN A 306 -3.02 -3.78 -22.70
CA ASN A 306 -4.23 -4.50 -23.21
C ASN A 306 -4.17 -5.12 -24.63
N ASN A 307 -5.18 -5.95 -24.96
CA ASN A 307 -4.95 -7.22 -25.66
C ASN A 307 -6.14 -7.76 -26.48
N PHE A 308 -5.87 -8.82 -27.24
CA PHE A 308 -6.85 -9.63 -27.97
C PHE A 308 -7.66 -10.59 -27.07
N GLN A 309 -7.63 -10.40 -25.74
CA GLN A 309 -8.31 -11.31 -24.83
C GLN A 309 -9.82 -11.17 -25.02
N ARG A 310 -10.47 -12.34 -25.04
CA ARG A 310 -11.91 -12.52 -25.07
C ARG A 310 -12.27 -13.52 -23.98
N ASP A 311 -13.54 -13.54 -23.66
CA ASP A 311 -14.18 -14.49 -22.77
C ASP A 311 -13.65 -14.33 -21.34
N GLY A 312 -13.38 -15.45 -20.64
CA GLY A 312 -13.05 -15.44 -19.21
C GLY A 312 -14.29 -15.45 -18.32
N LEU A 313 -14.15 -16.08 -17.15
CA LEU A 313 -15.24 -16.15 -16.16
C LEU A 313 -15.65 -14.74 -15.72
N MET A 314 -16.96 -14.47 -15.66
CA MET A 314 -17.54 -13.15 -15.33
C MET A 314 -17.18 -12.01 -16.32
N CYS A 315 -17.09 -12.31 -17.62
CA CYS A 315 -16.90 -11.30 -18.67
C CYS A 315 -18.14 -10.41 -18.84
N ILE A 316 -18.11 -9.22 -18.23
CA ILE A 316 -19.19 -8.22 -18.30
C ILE A 316 -19.18 -7.49 -19.66
N TYR A 317 -18.00 -7.32 -20.26
CA TYR A 317 -17.83 -6.67 -21.56
C TYR A 317 -16.82 -7.44 -22.41
N ASN A 318 -17.31 -8.21 -23.39
CA ASN A 318 -16.48 -9.07 -24.25
C ASN A 318 -16.07 -8.41 -25.57
N GLN A 319 -16.01 -7.08 -25.61
CA GLN A 319 -15.59 -6.29 -26.78
C GLN A 319 -16.40 -6.57 -28.08
N GLY A 320 -17.62 -7.11 -27.98
CA GLY A 320 -18.55 -7.34 -29.10
C GLY A 320 -17.99 -8.26 -30.19
N GLY A 321 -18.34 -7.98 -31.46
CA GLY A 321 -17.85 -8.73 -32.63
C GLY A 321 -16.49 -8.28 -33.16
N ALA A 322 -15.72 -7.49 -32.39
CA ALA A 322 -14.43 -6.99 -32.84
C ALA A 322 -13.43 -8.15 -33.06
N PRO A 323 -12.67 -8.15 -34.18
CA PRO A 323 -11.65 -9.16 -34.44
C PRO A 323 -10.71 -9.34 -33.25
N ASN A 324 -10.56 -10.59 -32.80
CA ASN A 324 -9.74 -10.97 -31.65
C ASN A 324 -8.37 -11.55 -32.06
N TYR A 325 -7.87 -11.17 -33.25
CA TYR A 325 -6.56 -11.57 -33.76
C TYR A 325 -5.89 -10.39 -34.48
N TYR A 326 -4.56 -10.42 -34.55
CA TYR A 326 -3.76 -9.42 -35.28
C TYR A 326 -2.57 -10.06 -35.99
N PRO A 327 -2.23 -9.61 -37.22
CA PRO A 327 -2.96 -8.59 -37.99
C PRO A 327 -4.33 -9.10 -38.46
N ASN A 328 -5.26 -8.18 -38.71
CA ASN A 328 -6.57 -8.50 -39.28
C ASN A 328 -6.95 -7.47 -40.36
N SER A 329 -7.80 -7.87 -41.31
CA SER A 329 -8.28 -7.00 -42.41
C SER A 329 -9.67 -6.42 -42.15
N PHE A 330 -10.16 -6.50 -40.92
CA PHE A 330 -11.57 -6.25 -40.56
C PHE A 330 -11.74 -5.09 -39.58
N GLY A 331 -10.73 -4.23 -39.43
CA GLY A 331 -10.79 -3.03 -38.60
C GLY A 331 -10.77 -3.28 -37.09
N GLY A 332 -10.24 -4.43 -36.63
CA GLY A 332 -10.00 -4.70 -35.21
C GLY A 332 -8.81 -3.89 -34.64
N PRO A 333 -8.54 -3.99 -33.33
CA PRO A 333 -7.46 -3.24 -32.67
C PRO A 333 -6.13 -3.40 -33.42
N GLY A 334 -5.61 -2.28 -33.94
CA GLY A 334 -4.33 -2.21 -34.65
C GLY A 334 -3.21 -1.69 -33.76
N ALA A 335 -1.98 -1.69 -34.28
CA ALA A 335 -0.88 -1.00 -33.61
C ALA A 335 -1.19 0.50 -33.49
N ASP A 336 -1.14 1.05 -32.28
CA ASP A 336 -1.19 2.49 -32.08
C ASP A 336 0.13 3.10 -32.59
N PRO A 337 0.10 3.94 -33.65
CA PRO A 337 1.31 4.57 -34.18
C PRO A 337 1.98 5.51 -33.16
N PHE A 338 1.23 6.03 -32.19
CA PHE A 338 1.76 6.83 -31.09
C PHE A 338 2.32 5.98 -29.94
N ALA A 339 2.04 4.67 -29.89
CA ALA A 339 2.56 3.81 -28.84
C ALA A 339 4.09 3.68 -28.84
N SER A 340 4.72 3.89 -29.99
CA SER A 340 6.18 4.06 -30.10
C SER A 340 6.74 5.18 -29.24
N LYS A 341 5.93 6.17 -28.83
CA LYS A 341 6.33 7.23 -27.88
C LYS A 341 6.36 6.73 -26.43
N TRP A 342 5.57 5.72 -26.11
CA TRP A 342 5.45 5.14 -24.76
C TRP A 342 6.42 3.97 -24.53
N THR A 343 6.93 3.35 -25.60
CA THR A 343 7.94 2.30 -25.44
C THR A 343 9.24 2.90 -24.94
N PRO A 344 9.95 2.26 -23.99
CA PRO A 344 11.30 2.68 -23.63
C PRO A 344 12.18 2.86 -24.89
N PRO A 345 13.06 3.87 -24.95
CA PRO A 345 14.06 3.91 -26.01
C PRO A 345 14.88 2.62 -26.02
N THR A 346 15.35 2.21 -27.19
CA THR A 346 16.25 1.06 -27.29
C THR A 346 17.47 1.33 -26.42
N MET A 347 17.61 0.56 -25.35
CA MET A 347 18.75 0.60 -24.46
C MET A 347 19.70 -0.54 -24.85
N TYR A 348 20.97 -0.20 -25.04
CA TYR A 348 22.02 -1.21 -25.20
C TYR A 348 22.53 -1.61 -23.82
N PHE A 349 22.43 -2.89 -23.51
CA PHE A 349 23.00 -3.50 -22.31
C PHE A 349 24.05 -4.53 -22.74
N GLU A 350 25.15 -4.60 -22.01
CA GLU A 350 26.21 -5.60 -22.20
C GLU A 350 26.43 -6.31 -20.86
N GLY A 351 26.46 -7.64 -20.88
CA GLY A 351 26.60 -8.47 -19.68
C GLY A 351 26.42 -9.96 -19.99
N TYR A 352 26.56 -10.79 -18.95
CA TYR A 352 26.29 -12.22 -19.02
C TYR A 352 24.93 -12.50 -18.38
N GLU A 353 24.15 -13.43 -18.94
CA GLU A 353 23.00 -13.97 -18.22
C GLU A 353 23.52 -14.80 -17.04
N ASN A 354 23.38 -14.29 -15.81
CA ASN A 354 23.88 -14.96 -14.61
C ASN A 354 23.09 -14.53 -13.37
N TYR A 355 23.14 -15.36 -12.32
CA TYR A 355 22.82 -14.90 -10.97
C TYR A 355 24.03 -14.12 -10.43
N TYR A 356 23.77 -12.90 -9.99
CA TYR A 356 24.81 -11.97 -9.53
C TYR A 356 24.74 -11.82 -8.00
N PRO A 357 25.30 -12.76 -7.22
CA PRO A 357 25.20 -12.75 -5.77
C PRO A 357 25.86 -11.51 -5.14
N GLN A 358 26.75 -10.82 -5.85
CA GLN A 358 27.34 -9.57 -5.38
C GLN A 358 26.32 -8.46 -5.10
N TYR A 359 25.10 -8.54 -5.66
CA TYR A 359 24.01 -7.61 -5.30
C TYR A 359 23.63 -7.71 -3.81
N TYR A 360 23.87 -8.87 -3.17
CA TYR A 360 23.69 -9.05 -1.74
C TYR A 360 24.77 -8.35 -0.90
N GLU A 361 25.95 -8.13 -1.50
CA GLU A 361 27.13 -7.52 -0.86
C GLU A 361 27.18 -5.99 -1.03
N GLU A 362 26.25 -5.38 -1.77
CA GLU A 362 26.19 -3.91 -1.86
C GLU A 362 25.97 -3.27 -0.49
N ASP A 363 26.43 -2.03 -0.35
CA ASP A 363 26.37 -1.29 0.90
C ASP A 363 24.97 -1.24 1.52
N ASN A 364 24.88 -1.76 2.73
CA ASN A 364 23.65 -1.87 3.51
C ASN A 364 23.56 -0.83 4.64
N TYR A 365 24.61 -0.05 4.89
CA TYR A 365 24.79 0.65 6.16
C TYR A 365 25.00 2.16 6.03
N SER A 366 25.56 2.67 4.92
CA SER A 366 25.84 4.11 4.82
C SER A 366 24.59 5.00 4.85
N GLN A 367 23.51 4.62 4.16
CA GLN A 367 22.27 5.38 4.20
C GLN A 367 21.55 5.29 5.55
N PRO A 368 21.38 4.10 6.17
CA PRO A 368 20.93 3.99 7.56
C PRO A 368 21.73 4.85 8.53
N LYS A 369 23.06 4.92 8.35
CA LYS A 369 23.93 5.75 9.19
C LYS A 369 23.61 7.22 9.04
N VAL A 370 23.40 7.70 7.81
CA VAL A 370 22.94 9.08 7.56
C VAL A 370 21.56 9.32 8.19
N PHE A 371 20.63 8.38 8.10
CA PHE A 371 19.33 8.48 8.75
C PHE A 371 19.50 8.62 10.28
N TRP A 372 20.33 7.79 10.90
CA TRP A 372 20.65 7.87 12.33
C TRP A 372 21.29 9.20 12.71
N GLU A 373 22.35 9.62 12.03
CA GLU A 373 23.21 10.72 12.46
C GLU A 373 22.68 12.10 12.06
N LYS A 374 21.96 12.21 10.94
CA LYS A 374 21.62 13.49 10.31
C LYS A 374 20.13 13.75 10.19
N VAL A 375 19.28 12.75 10.36
CA VAL A 375 17.82 12.90 10.21
C VAL A 375 17.09 12.81 11.54
N LEU A 376 17.48 11.89 12.42
CA LEU A 376 16.85 11.72 13.72
C LEU A 376 17.44 12.69 14.76
N ASP A 377 16.56 13.37 15.50
CA ASP A 377 16.93 14.03 16.76
C ASP A 377 17.08 13.02 17.91
N GLU A 378 17.62 13.44 19.05
CA GLU A 378 17.88 12.54 20.19
C GLU A 378 16.62 11.90 20.79
N GLY A 379 15.48 12.59 20.71
CA GLY A 379 14.19 12.05 21.15
C GLY A 379 13.76 10.89 20.25
N ALA A 380 13.79 11.12 18.94
CA ALA A 380 13.47 10.13 17.92
C ALA A 380 14.45 8.94 17.94
N LYS A 381 15.75 9.18 18.17
CA LYS A 381 16.74 8.10 18.38
C LYS A 381 16.37 7.24 19.59
N SER A 382 16.04 7.86 20.71
CA SER A 382 15.67 7.15 21.94
C SER A 382 14.40 6.30 21.74
N ARG A 383 13.37 6.85 21.09
CA ARG A 383 12.15 6.10 20.74
C ARG A 383 12.46 4.95 19.77
N LEU A 384 13.27 5.18 18.73
CA LEU A 384 13.67 4.14 17.78
C LEU A 384 14.37 2.96 18.49
N VAL A 385 15.33 3.23 19.36
CA VAL A 385 16.03 2.18 20.13
C VAL A 385 15.06 1.44 21.04
N ASN A 386 14.18 2.14 21.76
CA ASN A 386 13.18 1.51 22.64
C ASN A 386 12.22 0.62 21.85
N ASN A 387 11.74 1.10 20.70
CA ASN A 387 10.85 0.36 19.80
C ASN A 387 11.54 -0.91 19.26
N LEU A 388 12.79 -0.79 18.79
CA LEU A 388 13.58 -1.92 18.33
C LEU A 388 13.80 -2.93 19.46
N ALA A 389 14.33 -2.50 20.61
CA ALA A 389 14.62 -3.39 21.74
C ALA A 389 13.36 -4.08 22.27
N GLY A 390 12.22 -3.36 22.32
CA GLY A 390 10.93 -3.90 22.75
C GLY A 390 10.44 -5.06 21.87
N SER A 391 10.82 -5.09 20.60
CA SER A 391 10.49 -6.15 19.66
C SER A 391 11.58 -7.23 19.57
N ILE A 392 12.87 -6.85 19.54
CA ILE A 392 14.01 -7.76 19.45
C ILE A 392 14.06 -8.71 20.66
N LYS A 393 13.74 -8.21 21.87
CA LYS A 393 13.77 -9.03 23.10
C LYS A 393 12.83 -10.25 23.07
N LEU A 394 11.90 -10.27 22.13
CA LEU A 394 10.93 -11.36 21.95
C LEU A 394 11.48 -12.51 21.08
N ALA A 395 12.64 -12.31 20.44
CA ALA A 395 13.33 -13.34 19.69
C ALA A 395 14.34 -14.12 20.57
N ASN A 396 14.81 -15.27 20.09
CA ASN A 396 15.86 -16.06 20.73
C ASN A 396 17.17 -15.26 20.87
N LYS A 397 17.95 -15.57 21.92
CA LYS A 397 19.19 -14.86 22.28
C LYS A 397 20.21 -14.77 21.14
N ASP A 398 20.38 -15.82 20.35
CA ASP A 398 21.32 -15.81 19.22
C ASP A 398 20.89 -14.82 18.13
N ILE A 399 19.58 -14.75 17.87
CA ILE A 399 18.98 -13.79 16.94
C ILE A 399 19.14 -12.37 17.51
N GLN A 400 18.93 -12.16 18.81
CA GLN A 400 19.14 -10.87 19.46
C GLN A 400 20.57 -10.38 19.27
N ASN A 401 21.57 -11.23 19.56
CA ASN A 401 22.99 -10.90 19.42
C ASN A 401 23.33 -10.52 17.97
N ARG A 402 22.93 -11.35 17.00
CA ARG A 402 23.16 -11.08 15.58
C ARG A 402 22.49 -9.79 15.12
N THR A 403 21.26 -9.54 15.56
CA THR A 403 20.52 -8.32 15.22
C THR A 403 21.25 -7.07 15.74
N VAL A 404 21.77 -7.12 16.95
CA VAL A 404 22.58 -6.06 17.54
C VAL A 404 23.87 -5.80 16.74
N ASP A 405 24.54 -6.86 16.27
CA ASP A 405 25.75 -6.73 15.46
C ASP A 405 25.44 -6.02 14.12
N VAL A 406 24.33 -6.39 13.47
CA VAL A 406 23.85 -5.72 12.25
C VAL A 406 23.63 -4.22 12.47
N PHE A 407 22.98 -3.82 13.58
CA PHE A 407 22.78 -2.41 13.89
C PHE A 407 24.07 -1.69 14.33
N SER A 408 25.04 -2.42 14.88
CA SER A 408 26.37 -1.88 15.21
C SER A 408 27.16 -1.51 13.94
N CYS A 409 26.91 -2.20 12.81
CA CYS A 409 27.46 -1.82 11.50
C CYS A 409 26.90 -0.49 10.96
N VAL A 410 25.69 -0.09 11.39
CA VAL A 410 25.12 1.23 11.06
C VAL A 410 25.80 2.34 11.86
N SER A 411 25.84 2.18 13.18
CA SER A 411 26.46 3.13 14.10
C SER A 411 26.80 2.45 15.42
N GLU A 412 27.99 2.71 15.94
CA GLU A 412 28.42 2.19 17.24
C GLU A 412 27.51 2.67 18.38
N ASP A 413 27.04 3.92 18.33
CA ASP A 413 26.09 4.48 19.30
C ASP A 413 24.76 3.70 19.30
N LEU A 414 24.18 3.45 18.12
CA LEU A 414 22.96 2.66 17.98
C LEU A 414 23.14 1.24 18.55
N GLY A 415 24.21 0.56 18.17
CA GLY A 415 24.53 -0.78 18.67
C GLY A 415 24.69 -0.82 20.18
N ASN A 416 25.40 0.13 20.78
CA ASN A 416 25.62 0.21 22.23
C ASN A 416 24.32 0.49 22.99
N ARG A 417 23.46 1.38 22.49
CA ARG A 417 22.14 1.64 23.10
C ARG A 417 21.26 0.39 23.08
N LEU A 418 21.25 -0.36 21.98
CA LEU A 418 20.52 -1.63 21.88
C LEU A 418 21.08 -2.69 22.84
N LYS A 419 22.42 -2.85 22.90
CA LYS A 419 23.09 -3.76 23.86
C LYS A 419 22.68 -3.45 25.29
N HIS A 420 22.69 -2.16 25.66
CA HIS A 420 22.31 -1.73 26.99
C HIS A 420 20.87 -2.14 27.35
N LEU A 421 19.90 -1.86 26.47
CA LEU A 421 18.49 -2.21 26.73
C LEU A 421 18.18 -3.71 26.70
N LEU A 422 18.88 -4.47 25.87
CA LEU A 422 18.62 -5.91 25.71
C LEU A 422 19.37 -6.76 26.74
N PHE A 423 20.58 -6.34 27.13
CA PHE A 423 21.52 -7.18 27.88
C PHE A 423 21.98 -6.58 29.21
N GLY A 424 21.72 -5.30 29.49
CA GLY A 424 22.04 -4.66 30.77
C GLY A 424 23.53 -4.37 31.02
N GLU A 425 24.40 -4.48 30.01
CA GLU A 425 25.83 -4.21 30.18
C GLU A 425 26.08 -2.70 30.33
N THR A 426 26.47 -2.30 31.54
CA THR A 426 27.06 -1.00 31.84
C THR A 426 28.57 -1.17 31.68
N LYS A 427 29.20 -0.63 30.64
CA LYS A 427 30.66 -0.55 30.61
C LYS A 427 31.11 0.36 31.77
N ILE A 428 31.63 -0.25 32.83
CA ILE A 428 32.50 0.42 33.78
C ILE A 428 33.72 0.88 32.97
N VAL A 429 33.78 2.16 32.66
CA VAL A 429 35.02 2.81 32.23
C VAL A 429 35.87 2.90 33.49
N HIS A 430 36.83 1.99 33.65
CA HIS A 430 37.93 2.24 34.57
C HIS A 430 38.74 3.42 34.03
N LEU A 431 38.82 4.47 34.84
CA LEU A 431 39.58 5.70 34.64
C LEU A 431 41.06 5.44 34.34
#